data_AF-A0ABD3RKG0-F1
#
_entry.id   AF-A0ABD3RKG0-F1
#
_cell.length_a   1.000
_cell.length_b   1.000
_cell.length_c   1.000
_cell.angle_alpha   90.00
_cell.angle_beta   90.00
_cell.angle_gamma   90.00
#
_symmetry.space_group_name_H-M   'P 1'
#
loop_
_entity.id
_entity.type
_entity.pdbx_description
1 polymer ?
#
loop_
_entity_poly.entity_id
_entity_poly.type
_entity_poly.pdbx_seq_one_letter_code
_entity_poly.pdbx_strand_id
1 'polypeptide(L)'
;MAAAKKQNNKNLNRRKKDDNHSFVSRPDEATGPFPEAKKVEEDGRLMPEFADVEERELFEALNLQLESDMGVDQMRHYEVVYLIHENFKEEVEKVNTKVQEFLKEKKGKIWRFSDWGMRRLAYKIQKAKNAHYILMNFELEAKWINEFKNILDKDERIIQKTKESQIMAFSAVLITVLLLFRGGSSTPESKGLPKSDVDLLEFPLNLEYLEAEFFSWGALGRGLDSLEPNLAMGGPSPIGVQKANLSPEIRDIVAQFALQELDHLRAIKRRVPGFARPLMDVSKSSFASIMKNAFGEALVPEFDPYANDINYLLASYLLPYVGLTGYVGATPKLHTPIAKRLVGGLLGVESGQDAVVRTLLYKRFFMKVWPYNYTVAEFTDKISKLRNNLGMNGVKDEGLIVTPEPEQGAEGIISGNILAANSDSLSYARTPEEILRIVYGTGDESVPGLFYPKGANGEIAKSYLSH
;
A
#
# COMPACT_ATOMS: atom_id res chain seq x y z
N MET A 1 -22.35 66.31 2.55
CA MET A 1 -20.93 66.68 2.70
C MET A 1 -20.11 65.55 2.10
N ALA A 2 -19.69 65.68 0.84
CA ALA A 2 -18.41 66.25 0.38
C ALA A 2 -17.25 65.25 0.58
N ALA A 3 -16.37 64.89 -0.37
CA ALA A 3 -16.14 65.24 -1.78
C ALA A 3 -15.22 64.13 -2.37
N ALA A 4 -15.35 63.68 -3.63
CA ALA A 4 -14.52 64.03 -4.81
C ALA A 4 -12.98 63.82 -4.63
N LYS A 5 -12.15 63.29 -5.54
CA LYS A 5 -12.17 63.26 -7.02
C LYS A 5 -10.94 62.49 -7.58
N LYS A 6 -11.15 61.74 -8.67
CA LYS A 6 -10.37 61.66 -9.96
C LYS A 6 -8.86 61.39 -9.96
N GLN A 7 -8.42 60.26 -10.52
CA GLN A 7 -8.01 60.00 -11.94
C GLN A 7 -6.62 60.55 -12.31
N ASN A 8 -5.74 59.69 -12.86
CA ASN A 8 -5.25 59.93 -14.22
C ASN A 8 -4.75 58.68 -14.94
N ASN A 9 -5.02 58.70 -16.24
CA ASN A 9 -4.84 57.68 -17.28
C ASN A 9 -3.61 58.04 -18.13
N LYS A 10 -2.97 57.04 -18.79
CA LYS A 10 -2.50 57.06 -20.21
C LYS A 10 -1.50 55.91 -20.43
N ASN A 11 -1.77 54.86 -21.22
CA ASN A 11 -1.96 54.72 -22.67
C ASN A 11 -0.68 54.50 -23.51
N LEU A 12 -0.74 53.41 -24.30
CA LEU A 12 -0.28 53.24 -25.68
C LEU A 12 1.24 53.10 -25.98
N ASN A 13 1.67 51.93 -26.45
CA ASN A 13 1.84 51.68 -27.90
C ASN A 13 2.43 50.30 -28.24
N ARG A 14 1.78 49.63 -29.21
CA ARG A 14 2.34 48.52 -30.02
C ARG A 14 3.36 49.07 -31.03
N ARG A 15 4.43 48.32 -31.32
CA ARG A 15 5.09 48.31 -32.65
C ARG A 15 5.89 47.02 -32.88
N LYS A 16 5.70 46.47 -34.10
CA LYS A 16 6.32 45.29 -34.74
C LYS A 16 7.82 45.46 -35.05
N LYS A 17 8.56 44.34 -35.11
CA LYS A 17 9.45 43.92 -36.24
C LYS A 17 10.03 42.53 -35.91
N ASP A 18 9.66 41.49 -36.66
CA ASP A 18 10.26 40.95 -37.90
C ASP A 18 11.42 39.98 -37.63
N ASP A 19 11.23 38.78 -38.17
CA ASP A 19 12.04 37.58 -38.06
C ASP A 19 13.44 37.74 -38.68
N ASN A 20 14.45 37.14 -38.01
CA ASN A 20 15.44 36.23 -38.58
C ASN A 20 16.66 36.14 -37.66
N HIS A 21 17.03 34.92 -37.26
CA HIS A 21 18.29 34.28 -37.64
C HIS A 21 18.49 32.99 -36.83
N SER A 22 18.20 31.88 -37.50
CA SER A 22 18.99 30.65 -37.53
C SER A 22 19.94 30.39 -36.35
N PHE A 23 19.57 29.47 -35.48
CA PHE A 23 20.57 28.66 -34.77
C PHE A 23 20.69 27.33 -35.51
N VAL A 24 21.72 27.22 -36.34
CA VAL A 24 22.19 25.93 -36.86
C VAL A 24 22.82 25.21 -35.68
N SER A 25 22.23 24.10 -35.27
CA SER A 25 22.80 23.23 -34.23
C SER A 25 24.15 22.70 -34.70
N ARG A 26 25.19 22.84 -33.87
CA ARG A 26 26.47 22.16 -34.10
C ARG A 26 26.30 20.66 -33.83
N PRO A 27 27.08 19.76 -34.46
CA PRO A 27 26.80 18.33 -34.44
C PRO A 27 27.03 17.64 -33.08
N ASP A 28 27.46 18.37 -32.05
CA ASP A 28 28.09 17.77 -30.86
C ASP A 28 27.47 18.21 -29.50
N GLU A 29 26.34 18.91 -29.46
CA GLU A 29 25.65 19.26 -28.21
C GLU A 29 24.47 18.32 -27.92
N ALA A 30 24.75 17.26 -27.16
CA ALA A 30 23.73 16.42 -26.53
C ALA A 30 23.04 17.18 -25.39
N THR A 31 21.95 17.89 -25.69
CA THR A 31 20.93 18.27 -24.72
C THR A 31 19.56 17.93 -25.30
N GLY A 32 19.13 16.69 -25.07
CA GLY A 32 17.77 16.26 -25.40
C GLY A 32 16.75 16.93 -24.46
N PRO A 33 15.65 17.49 -24.98
CA PRO A 33 14.55 17.98 -24.17
C PRO A 33 13.74 16.78 -23.64
N PHE A 34 13.31 16.84 -22.38
CA PHE A 34 12.21 16.03 -21.87
C PHE A 34 10.98 16.22 -22.78
N PRO A 35 10.40 15.16 -23.37
CA PRO A 35 9.05 15.21 -23.89
C PRO A 35 8.08 14.78 -22.79
N GLU A 36 7.05 15.59 -22.62
CA GLU A 36 5.93 15.42 -21.71
C GLU A 36 5.22 14.06 -21.88
N ALA A 37 4.85 13.46 -20.75
CA ALA A 37 4.02 12.26 -20.70
C ALA A 37 2.69 12.47 -21.42
N LYS A 38 2.37 11.59 -22.37
CA LYS A 38 1.00 11.35 -22.84
C LYS A 38 0.70 9.87 -22.80
N LYS A 39 0.01 9.45 -21.74
CA LYS A 39 -0.58 8.11 -21.60
C LYS A 39 -1.72 7.96 -22.61
N VAL A 40 -1.73 6.84 -23.34
CA VAL A 40 -2.92 6.36 -24.05
C VAL A 40 -3.48 5.20 -23.23
N GLU A 41 -4.71 5.35 -22.73
CA GLU A 41 -5.45 4.31 -22.04
C GLU A 41 -6.25 3.49 -23.06
N GLU A 42 -6.05 2.17 -23.09
CA GLU A 42 -7.02 1.24 -23.68
C GLU A 42 -7.24 0.06 -22.70
N ASP A 43 -8.50 -0.18 -22.35
CA ASP A 43 -9.00 -1.26 -21.47
C ASP A 43 -8.33 -1.42 -20.08
N GLY A 44 -7.84 -0.34 -19.49
CA GLY A 44 -7.46 -0.27 -18.06
C GLY A 44 -6.17 -1.01 -17.68
N ARG A 45 -5.38 -1.50 -18.66
CA ARG A 45 -4.03 -2.02 -18.44
C ARG A 45 -2.99 -0.99 -18.84
N LEU A 46 -1.98 -0.79 -17.99
CA LEU A 46 -0.79 -0.01 -18.32
C LEU A 46 0.02 -0.80 -19.35
N MET A 47 -0.03 -0.36 -20.62
CA MET A 47 0.88 -0.85 -21.65
C MET A 47 2.24 -0.16 -21.50
N PRO A 48 3.35 -0.87 -21.74
CA PRO A 48 4.66 -0.23 -21.89
C PRO A 48 4.64 0.78 -23.04
N GLU A 49 5.47 1.83 -22.97
CA GLU A 49 5.79 2.62 -24.16
C GLU A 49 6.72 1.80 -25.06
N PHE A 50 6.35 1.65 -26.33
CA PHE A 50 7.16 0.96 -27.34
C PHE A 50 7.96 1.99 -28.13
N ALA A 51 9.25 1.74 -28.34
CA ALA A 51 10.15 2.61 -29.10
C ALA A 51 9.80 2.62 -30.60
N ASP A 52 9.29 1.51 -31.12
CA ASP A 52 8.85 1.36 -32.50
C ASP A 52 7.76 0.29 -32.67
N VAL A 53 7.28 0.14 -33.92
CA VAL A 53 6.21 -0.81 -34.27
C VAL A 53 6.68 -2.26 -34.14
N GLU A 54 7.97 -2.51 -34.36
CA GLU A 54 8.55 -3.86 -34.31
C GLU A 54 8.64 -4.37 -32.86
N GLU A 55 8.97 -3.50 -31.90
CA GLU A 55 8.95 -3.80 -30.47
C GLU A 55 7.52 -4.03 -29.96
N ARG A 56 6.54 -3.28 -30.49
CA ARG A 56 5.13 -3.51 -30.19
C ARG A 56 4.65 -4.86 -30.74
N GLU A 57 4.97 -5.18 -31.98
CA GLU A 57 4.61 -6.46 -32.60
C GLU A 57 5.30 -7.64 -31.88
N LEU A 58 6.54 -7.47 -31.44
CA LEU A 58 7.27 -8.46 -30.65
C LEU A 58 6.67 -8.65 -29.27
N PHE A 59 6.26 -7.57 -28.59
CA PHE A 59 5.55 -7.64 -27.31
C PHE A 59 4.19 -8.31 -27.45
N GLU A 60 3.40 -7.93 -28.47
CA GLU A 60 2.11 -8.57 -28.75
C GLU A 60 2.29 -10.06 -29.07
N ALA A 61 3.30 -10.43 -29.86
CA ALA A 61 3.62 -11.83 -30.18
C ALA A 61 4.09 -12.63 -28.96
N LEU A 62 4.98 -12.08 -28.12
CA LEU A 62 5.45 -12.73 -26.88
C LEU A 62 4.34 -12.89 -25.86
N ASN A 63 3.44 -11.91 -25.75
CA ASN A 63 2.30 -11.99 -24.84
C ASN A 63 1.27 -13.01 -25.34
N LEU A 64 1.06 -13.10 -26.67
CA LEU A 64 0.27 -14.16 -27.28
C LEU A 64 0.90 -15.55 -27.06
N GLN A 65 2.23 -15.65 -27.15
CA GLN A 65 3.00 -16.87 -26.92
C GLN A 65 2.87 -17.30 -25.44
N LEU A 66 3.01 -16.37 -24.50
CA LEU A 66 2.79 -16.59 -23.06
C LEU A 66 1.36 -17.02 -22.74
N GLU A 67 0.36 -16.41 -23.37
CA GLU A 67 -1.04 -16.82 -23.22
C GLU A 67 -1.31 -18.20 -23.87
N SER A 68 -0.60 -18.55 -24.94
CA SER A 68 -0.71 -19.87 -25.59
C SER A 68 0.03 -20.98 -24.85
N ASP A 69 1.17 -20.68 -24.21
CA ASP A 69 2.01 -21.64 -23.50
C ASP A 69 1.42 -22.00 -22.12
N MET A 70 0.57 -21.14 -21.55
CA MET A 70 -0.23 -21.45 -20.36
C MET A 70 -1.46 -22.32 -20.67
N GLY A 71 -1.32 -23.34 -21.53
CA GLY A 71 -2.38 -24.22 -22.03
C GLY A 71 -3.24 -24.91 -20.96
N VAL A 72 -4.15 -24.15 -20.34
CA VAL A 72 -5.14 -24.62 -19.38
C VAL A 72 -6.51 -24.25 -19.96
N ASP A 73 -7.22 -25.25 -20.49
CA ASP A 73 -8.66 -25.17 -20.80
C ASP A 73 -9.44 -24.98 -19.48
N GLN A 74 -9.37 -23.78 -18.92
CA GLN A 74 -10.05 -23.40 -17.69
C GLN A 74 -11.39 -22.76 -18.03
N MET A 75 -12.47 -23.40 -17.62
CA MET A 75 -13.81 -22.79 -17.57
C MET A 75 -13.78 -21.62 -16.59
N ARG A 76 -14.19 -20.43 -17.03
CA ARG A 76 -14.25 -19.23 -16.19
C ARG A 76 -15.69 -18.77 -16.05
N HIS A 77 -16.03 -18.29 -14.85
CA HIS A 77 -17.32 -17.67 -14.59
C HIS A 77 -17.28 -16.19 -14.98
N TYR A 78 -18.30 -15.76 -15.70
CA TYR A 78 -18.49 -14.40 -16.15
C TYR A 78 -19.83 -13.87 -15.68
N GLU A 79 -19.85 -12.59 -15.31
CA GLU A 79 -21.05 -11.78 -15.17
C GLU A 79 -21.05 -10.70 -16.25
N VAL A 80 -22.18 -10.57 -16.94
CA VAL A 80 -22.37 -9.52 -17.94
C VAL A 80 -23.69 -8.82 -17.74
N VAL A 81 -23.64 -7.49 -17.76
CA VAL A 81 -24.81 -6.64 -17.95
C VAL A 81 -24.71 -6.00 -19.32
N TYR A 82 -25.71 -6.22 -20.17
CA TYR A 82 -25.82 -5.54 -21.46
C TYR A 82 -27.17 -4.83 -21.60
N LEU A 83 -27.13 -3.69 -22.29
CA LEU A 83 -28.26 -2.77 -22.42
C LEU A 83 -28.69 -2.72 -23.89
N ILE A 84 -29.97 -2.97 -24.17
CA ILE A 84 -30.54 -2.87 -25.51
C ILE A 84 -31.24 -1.51 -25.65
N HIS A 85 -31.00 -0.80 -26.77
CA HIS A 85 -31.59 0.52 -27.02
C HIS A 85 -33.12 0.46 -27.00
N GLU A 86 -33.78 1.51 -26.49
CA GLU A 86 -35.25 1.62 -26.48
C GLU A 86 -35.94 1.49 -27.84
N ASN A 87 -35.22 1.68 -28.96
CA ASN A 87 -35.77 1.58 -30.31
C ASN A 87 -35.96 0.13 -30.76
N PHE A 88 -35.28 -0.82 -30.12
CA PHE A 88 -35.29 -2.24 -30.45
C PHE A 88 -36.04 -3.07 -29.41
N LYS A 89 -37.02 -2.45 -28.72
CA LYS A 89 -37.81 -3.10 -27.66
C LYS A 89 -38.48 -4.41 -28.11
N GLU A 90 -38.92 -4.47 -29.36
CA GLU A 90 -39.58 -5.66 -29.94
C GLU A 90 -38.57 -6.76 -30.38
N GLU A 91 -37.27 -6.45 -30.40
CA GLU A 91 -36.22 -7.36 -30.85
C GLU A 91 -35.40 -7.94 -29.68
N VAL A 92 -35.72 -7.58 -28.44
CA VAL A 92 -35.02 -8.03 -27.24
C VAL A 92 -34.90 -9.55 -27.17
N GLU A 93 -35.99 -10.27 -27.45
CA GLU A 93 -35.99 -11.73 -27.46
C GLU A 93 -35.04 -12.32 -28.52
N LYS A 94 -34.93 -11.67 -29.68
CA LYS A 94 -34.01 -12.09 -30.76
C LYS A 94 -32.55 -11.91 -30.32
N VAL A 95 -32.22 -10.79 -29.68
CA VAL A 95 -30.86 -10.55 -29.14
C VAL A 95 -30.53 -11.58 -28.08
N ASN A 96 -31.45 -11.83 -27.14
CA ASN A 96 -31.24 -12.79 -26.05
C ASN A 96 -31.03 -14.22 -26.59
N THR A 97 -31.83 -14.62 -27.57
CA THR A 97 -31.71 -15.95 -28.20
C THR A 97 -30.35 -16.12 -28.86
N LYS A 98 -29.90 -15.14 -29.64
CA LYS A 98 -28.57 -15.15 -30.29
C LYS A 98 -27.42 -15.28 -29.29
N VAL A 99 -27.47 -14.56 -28.17
CA VAL A 99 -26.44 -14.63 -27.11
C VAL A 99 -26.45 -16.01 -26.45
N GLN A 100 -27.63 -16.57 -26.15
CA GLN A 100 -27.75 -17.89 -25.54
C GLN A 100 -27.33 -19.03 -26.49
N GLU A 101 -27.63 -18.93 -27.78
CA GLU A 101 -27.22 -19.91 -28.80
C GLU A 101 -25.71 -19.97 -28.93
N PHE A 102 -25.02 -18.83 -28.96
CA PHE A 102 -23.57 -18.80 -28.99
C PHE A 102 -22.96 -19.51 -27.76
N LEU A 103 -23.48 -19.24 -26.57
CA LEU A 103 -23.00 -19.92 -25.35
C LEU A 103 -23.24 -21.43 -25.41
N LYS A 104 -24.38 -21.88 -25.94
CA LYS A 104 -24.66 -23.31 -26.15
C LYS A 104 -23.72 -23.94 -27.17
N GLU A 105 -23.46 -23.29 -28.29
CA GLU A 105 -22.56 -23.77 -29.35
C GLU A 105 -21.13 -23.99 -28.82
N LYS A 106 -20.64 -23.06 -27.98
CA LYS A 106 -19.31 -23.12 -27.38
C LYS A 106 -19.24 -23.91 -26.06
N LYS A 107 -20.26 -24.74 -25.77
CA LYS A 107 -20.37 -25.57 -24.55
C LYS A 107 -20.32 -24.77 -23.24
N GLY A 108 -20.68 -23.50 -23.26
CA GLY A 108 -20.83 -22.68 -22.06
C GLY A 108 -22.08 -23.04 -21.27
N LYS A 109 -22.04 -22.82 -19.94
CA LYS A 109 -23.15 -23.11 -19.03
C LYS A 109 -23.72 -21.82 -18.48
N ILE A 110 -25.01 -21.57 -18.68
CA ILE A 110 -25.68 -20.39 -18.11
C ILE A 110 -26.17 -20.74 -16.71
N TRP A 111 -25.70 -19.99 -15.71
CA TRP A 111 -26.10 -20.13 -14.31
C TRP A 111 -27.27 -19.23 -13.96
N ARG A 112 -27.30 -18.02 -14.51
CA ARG A 112 -28.36 -17.05 -14.28
C ARG A 112 -28.65 -16.27 -15.54
N PHE A 113 -29.92 -16.09 -15.83
CA PHE A 113 -30.41 -15.17 -16.84
C PHE A 113 -31.56 -14.37 -16.22
N SER A 114 -31.41 -13.05 -16.15
CA SER A 114 -32.38 -12.16 -15.53
C SER A 114 -32.67 -11.00 -16.46
N ASP A 115 -33.88 -10.97 -17.01
CA ASP A 115 -34.40 -9.83 -17.74
C ASP A 115 -34.98 -8.81 -16.75
N TRP A 116 -34.41 -7.60 -16.72
CA TRP A 116 -34.81 -6.52 -15.81
C TRP A 116 -35.78 -5.52 -16.44
N GLY A 117 -36.13 -5.71 -17.70
CA GLY A 117 -37.04 -4.88 -18.46
C GLY A 117 -36.47 -3.51 -18.83
N MET A 118 -37.37 -2.67 -19.35
CA MET A 118 -37.08 -1.30 -19.73
C MET A 118 -36.89 -0.42 -18.49
N ARG A 119 -35.74 0.26 -18.39
CA ARG A 119 -35.43 1.18 -17.29
C ARG A 119 -34.84 2.47 -17.80
N ARG A 120 -35.07 3.54 -17.05
CA ARG A 120 -34.55 4.87 -17.36
C ARG A 120 -33.05 4.93 -17.06
N LEU A 121 -32.27 5.41 -18.02
CA LEU A 121 -30.84 5.61 -17.87
C LEU A 121 -30.56 6.85 -17.00
N ALA A 122 -29.48 6.82 -16.21
CA ALA A 122 -29.06 7.97 -15.40
C ALA A 122 -28.64 9.17 -16.26
N TYR A 123 -28.14 8.91 -17.47
CA TYR A 123 -27.79 9.89 -18.50
C TYR A 123 -28.07 9.28 -19.89
N LYS A 124 -28.19 10.13 -20.91
CA LYS A 124 -28.46 9.65 -22.27
C LYS A 124 -27.26 8.92 -22.85
N ILE A 125 -27.46 7.72 -23.39
CA ILE A 125 -26.45 6.94 -24.09
C ILE A 125 -26.97 6.73 -25.51
N GLN A 126 -26.17 7.08 -26.53
CA GLN A 126 -26.59 7.04 -27.94
C GLN A 126 -27.96 7.72 -28.22
N LYS A 127 -28.25 8.82 -27.51
CA LYS A 127 -29.52 9.58 -27.53
C LYS A 127 -30.73 8.85 -26.91
N ALA A 128 -30.60 7.60 -26.45
CA ALA A 128 -31.62 6.90 -25.69
C ALA A 128 -31.81 7.49 -24.29
N LYS A 129 -33.06 7.53 -23.80
CA LYS A 129 -33.38 7.86 -22.40
C LYS A 129 -33.68 6.63 -21.56
N ASN A 130 -34.09 5.55 -22.20
CA ASN A 130 -34.33 4.25 -21.57
C ASN A 130 -33.55 3.16 -22.31
N ALA A 131 -33.30 2.06 -21.63
CA ALA A 131 -32.75 0.85 -22.21
C ALA A 131 -33.34 -0.38 -21.54
N HIS A 132 -33.34 -1.50 -22.26
CA HIS A 132 -33.74 -2.79 -21.73
C HIS A 132 -32.52 -3.48 -21.10
N TYR A 133 -32.61 -3.82 -19.82
CA TYR A 133 -31.49 -4.34 -19.05
C TYR A 133 -31.52 -5.87 -18.97
N ILE A 134 -30.40 -6.51 -19.30
CA ILE A 134 -30.24 -7.96 -19.12
C ILE A 134 -29.00 -8.21 -18.28
N LEU A 135 -29.15 -9.04 -17.24
CA LEU A 135 -28.06 -9.59 -16.43
C LEU A 135 -27.91 -11.08 -16.71
N MET A 136 -26.70 -11.53 -17.00
CA MET A 136 -26.41 -12.93 -17.28
C MET A 136 -25.12 -13.39 -16.59
N ASN A 137 -25.18 -14.55 -15.92
CA ASN A 137 -24.04 -15.19 -15.29
C ASN A 137 -23.84 -16.54 -15.98
N PHE A 138 -22.65 -16.78 -16.52
CA PHE A 138 -22.36 -17.97 -17.32
C PHE A 138 -20.91 -18.42 -17.17
N GLU A 139 -20.66 -19.70 -17.42
CA GLU A 139 -19.33 -20.26 -17.61
C GLU A 139 -18.99 -20.37 -19.08
N LEU A 140 -17.78 -19.99 -19.44
CA LEU A 140 -17.24 -20.15 -20.79
C LEU A 140 -15.72 -20.37 -20.71
N GLU A 141 -15.17 -21.15 -21.64
CA GLU A 141 -13.71 -21.29 -21.73
C GLU A 141 -13.06 -19.95 -22.12
N ALA A 142 -11.89 -19.66 -21.55
CA ALA A 142 -11.21 -18.39 -21.74
C ALA A 142 -10.97 -18.03 -23.23
N LYS A 143 -10.74 -19.01 -24.10
CA LYS A 143 -10.50 -18.80 -25.53
C LYS A 143 -11.68 -18.20 -26.30
N TRP A 144 -12.93 -18.43 -25.84
CA TRP A 144 -14.14 -17.95 -26.52
C TRP A 144 -14.61 -16.56 -26.06
N ILE A 145 -14.00 -15.99 -25.02
CA ILE A 145 -14.48 -14.72 -24.43
C ILE A 145 -14.38 -13.55 -25.41
N ASN A 146 -13.35 -13.52 -26.26
CA ASN A 146 -13.16 -12.45 -27.23
C ASN A 146 -14.19 -12.54 -28.37
N GLU A 147 -14.54 -13.75 -28.80
CA GLU A 147 -15.66 -13.97 -29.74
C GLU A 147 -17.00 -13.54 -29.12
N PHE A 148 -17.25 -13.89 -27.85
CA PHE A 148 -18.44 -13.45 -27.13
C PHE A 148 -18.54 -11.91 -27.08
N LYS A 149 -17.44 -11.21 -26.78
CA LYS A 149 -17.37 -9.75 -26.81
C LYS A 149 -17.73 -9.20 -28.20
N ASN A 150 -17.18 -9.79 -29.26
CA ASN A 150 -17.41 -9.35 -30.63
C ASN A 150 -18.88 -9.48 -31.04
N ILE A 151 -19.58 -10.50 -30.57
CA ILE A 151 -21.02 -10.66 -30.84
C ILE A 151 -21.83 -9.53 -30.20
N LEU A 152 -21.49 -9.15 -28.98
CA LEU A 152 -22.15 -8.05 -28.29
C LEU A 152 -21.82 -6.69 -28.93
N ASP A 153 -20.60 -6.50 -29.40
CA ASP A 153 -20.16 -5.23 -30.01
C ASP A 153 -20.67 -5.00 -31.42
N LYS A 154 -20.79 -6.06 -32.21
CA LYS A 154 -21.31 -5.98 -33.58
C LYS A 154 -22.82 -5.85 -33.64
N ASP A 155 -23.52 -6.05 -32.53
CA ASP A 155 -24.96 -5.91 -32.48
C ASP A 155 -25.33 -4.46 -32.17
N GLU A 156 -25.65 -3.67 -33.22
CA GLU A 156 -25.98 -2.23 -33.13
C GLU A 156 -27.14 -1.91 -32.17
N ARG A 157 -27.89 -2.94 -31.76
CA ARG A 157 -28.99 -2.82 -30.80
C ARG A 157 -28.48 -2.68 -29.37
N ILE A 158 -27.23 -3.06 -29.07
CA ILE A 158 -26.62 -3.02 -27.74
C ILE A 158 -25.84 -1.71 -27.57
N ILE A 159 -26.23 -0.93 -26.56
CA ILE A 159 -25.71 0.45 -26.38
C ILE A 159 -24.62 0.57 -25.32
N GLN A 160 -24.54 -0.39 -24.40
CA GLN A 160 -23.53 -0.41 -23.35
C GLN A 160 -23.39 -1.84 -22.77
N LYS A 161 -22.15 -2.19 -22.41
CA LYS A 161 -21.78 -3.42 -21.71
C LYS A 161 -20.93 -3.10 -20.49
N THR A 162 -21.21 -3.73 -19.36
CA THR A 162 -20.35 -3.66 -18.16
C THR A 162 -19.88 -5.08 -17.85
N LYS A 163 -18.56 -5.26 -17.71
CA LYS A 163 -17.98 -6.52 -17.24
C LYS A 163 -17.51 -6.35 -15.79
N GLU A 164 -17.89 -7.29 -14.94
CA GLU A 164 -17.12 -7.61 -13.74
C GLU A 164 -16.53 -9.00 -13.97
N SER A 165 -15.28 -9.03 -14.43
CA SER A 165 -14.50 -10.26 -14.53
C SER A 165 -13.84 -10.52 -13.17
N GLN A 166 -14.63 -11.04 -12.23
CA GLN A 166 -14.29 -11.90 -11.09
C GLN A 166 -15.38 -11.77 -10.02
N ILE A 167 -16.28 -12.75 -9.94
CA ILE A 167 -17.22 -12.85 -8.81
C ILE A 167 -16.47 -13.54 -7.66
N MET A 168 -15.84 -12.75 -6.79
CA MET A 168 -15.80 -13.09 -5.36
C MET A 168 -17.01 -12.40 -4.75
N ALA A 169 -17.95 -13.21 -4.25
CA ALA A 169 -19.25 -12.76 -3.78
C ALA A 169 -19.18 -11.55 -2.84
N PHE A 170 -19.64 -10.38 -3.31
CA PHE A 170 -20.03 -9.27 -2.43
C PHE A 170 -21.41 -8.78 -2.85
N SER A 171 -22.39 -9.19 -2.06
CA SER A 171 -23.81 -8.96 -2.23
C SER A 171 -24.15 -7.47 -2.05
N ALA A 172 -24.69 -6.84 -3.09
CA ALA A 172 -25.78 -5.85 -3.15
C ALA A 172 -25.92 -4.67 -2.15
N VAL A 173 -25.09 -4.52 -1.12
CA VAL A 173 -25.23 -3.48 -0.09
C VAL A 173 -24.52 -2.17 -0.50
N LEU A 174 -23.53 -2.23 -1.39
CA LEU A 174 -22.68 -1.08 -1.72
C LEU A 174 -23.35 -0.03 -2.62
N ILE A 175 -24.31 -0.43 -3.46
CA ILE A 175 -24.95 0.48 -4.42
C ILE A 175 -25.94 1.44 -3.75
N THR A 176 -26.54 1.06 -2.61
CA THR A 176 -27.44 1.95 -1.86
C THR A 176 -26.66 3.02 -1.08
N VAL A 177 -25.42 2.73 -0.64
CA VAL A 177 -24.56 3.71 0.05
C VAL A 177 -24.00 4.75 -0.94
N LEU A 178 -23.67 4.35 -2.16
CA LEU A 178 -23.15 5.26 -3.20
C LEU A 178 -24.19 6.29 -3.71
N LEU A 179 -25.49 6.01 -3.55
CA LEU A 179 -26.56 6.94 -3.94
C LEU A 179 -26.97 7.92 -2.82
N LEU A 180 -26.53 7.70 -1.57
CA LEU A 180 -26.82 8.59 -0.43
C LEU A 180 -25.71 9.63 -0.17
N PHE A 181 -24.53 9.49 -0.77
CA PHE A 181 -23.41 10.44 -0.61
C PHE A 181 -23.17 11.35 -1.83
N ARG A 182 -24.21 11.71 -2.57
CA ARG A 182 -24.15 12.82 -3.53
C ARG A 182 -24.45 14.16 -2.85
N GLY A 183 -23.72 14.43 -1.77
CA GLY A 183 -23.59 15.77 -1.17
C GLY A 183 -22.52 16.56 -1.92
N GLY A 184 -22.81 17.82 -2.23
CA GLY A 184 -22.11 18.65 -3.20
C GLY A 184 -20.58 18.66 -3.10
N SER A 185 -19.93 18.56 -4.27
CA SER A 185 -18.52 18.89 -4.45
C SER A 185 -18.32 20.40 -4.33
N SER A 186 -18.26 20.91 -3.11
CA SER A 186 -17.36 22.00 -2.81
C SER A 186 -16.01 21.37 -2.54
N THR A 187 -15.06 21.48 -3.47
CA THR A 187 -13.65 21.29 -3.14
C THR A 187 -13.33 22.23 -1.98
N PRO A 188 -13.03 21.73 -0.77
CA PRO A 188 -12.57 22.63 0.28
C PRO A 188 -11.22 23.15 -0.20
N GLU A 189 -11.12 24.46 -0.38
CA GLU A 189 -9.82 25.13 -0.38
C GLU A 189 -8.97 24.57 0.77
N SER A 190 -7.70 24.31 0.49
CA SER A 190 -6.73 23.74 1.42
C SER A 190 -6.53 24.64 2.63
N LYS A 191 -7.37 24.50 3.65
CA LYS A 191 -6.90 24.71 5.02
C LYS A 191 -5.89 23.59 5.28
N GLY A 192 -4.66 23.96 5.63
CA GLY A 192 -3.64 23.01 6.04
C GLY A 192 -4.17 22.09 7.16
N LEU A 193 -3.53 20.92 7.33
CA LEU A 193 -3.89 20.00 8.41
C LEU A 193 -3.83 20.73 9.77
N PRO A 194 -4.77 20.46 10.70
CA PRO A 194 -4.66 20.94 12.07
C PRO A 194 -3.31 20.54 12.67
N LYS A 195 -2.73 21.39 13.53
CA LYS A 195 -1.43 21.10 14.17
C LYS A 195 -1.42 19.74 14.87
N SER A 196 -2.52 19.36 15.52
CA SER A 196 -2.65 18.04 16.16
C SER A 196 -2.55 16.87 15.16
N ASP A 197 -3.15 16.98 13.97
CA ASP A 197 -3.00 15.98 12.91
C ASP A 197 -1.57 15.96 12.37
N VAL A 198 -0.95 17.14 12.20
CA VAL A 198 0.46 17.23 11.77
C VAL A 198 1.37 16.50 12.75
N ASP A 199 1.23 16.78 14.05
CA ASP A 199 2.07 16.19 15.08
C ASP A 199 1.91 14.67 15.17
N LEU A 200 0.68 14.17 15.05
CA LEU A 200 0.37 12.74 15.03
C LEU A 200 0.88 12.04 13.77
N LEU A 201 0.96 12.72 12.62
CA LEU A 201 1.52 12.18 11.38
C LEU A 201 3.04 12.28 11.33
N GLU A 202 3.65 13.24 12.03
CA GLU A 202 5.10 13.36 12.12
C GLU A 202 5.71 12.35 13.10
N PHE A 203 5.01 11.99 14.17
CA PHE A 203 5.54 11.03 15.15
C PHE A 203 5.97 9.67 14.53
N PRO A 204 5.16 9.02 13.66
CA PRO A 204 5.54 7.79 12.98
C PRO A 204 6.81 7.89 12.13
N LEU A 205 7.15 9.08 11.58
CA LEU A 205 8.36 9.25 10.76
C LEU A 205 9.62 8.72 11.43
N ASN A 206 9.69 8.72 12.77
CA ASN A 206 10.79 8.10 13.49
C ASN A 206 10.96 6.62 13.13
N LEU A 207 9.88 5.83 13.25
CA LEU A 207 9.86 4.40 12.95
C LEU A 207 10.05 4.15 11.46
N GLU A 208 9.38 4.93 10.60
CA GLU A 208 9.53 4.86 9.14
C GLU A 208 10.99 5.05 8.70
N TYR A 209 11.73 5.98 9.34
CA TYR A 209 13.15 6.13 9.08
C TYR A 209 13.97 4.93 9.54
N LEU A 210 13.65 4.37 10.70
CA LEU A 210 14.35 3.22 11.26
C LEU A 210 14.17 1.99 10.37
N GLU A 211 12.95 1.75 9.93
CA GLU A 211 12.57 0.63 9.06
C GLU A 211 13.14 0.81 7.66
N ALA A 212 13.02 2.02 7.07
CA ALA A 212 13.62 2.33 5.78
C ALA A 212 15.13 2.09 5.77
N GLU A 213 15.86 2.54 6.80
CA GLU A 213 17.29 2.29 6.91
C GLU A 213 17.59 0.81 7.13
N PHE A 214 16.91 0.15 8.08
CA PHE A 214 17.18 -1.23 8.43
C PHE A 214 16.96 -2.18 7.24
N PHE A 215 15.84 -2.06 6.54
CA PHE A 215 15.51 -2.89 5.39
C PHE A 215 16.36 -2.55 4.16
N SER A 216 16.58 -1.26 3.87
CA SER A 216 17.42 -0.86 2.72
C SER A 216 18.86 -1.37 2.89
N TRP A 217 19.44 -1.20 4.07
CA TRP A 217 20.77 -1.73 4.34
C TRP A 217 20.77 -3.25 4.32
N GLY A 218 19.83 -3.91 5.00
CA GLY A 218 19.76 -5.36 5.05
C GLY A 218 19.74 -6.01 3.67
N ALA A 219 18.85 -5.56 2.78
CA ALA A 219 18.72 -6.14 1.44
C ALA A 219 19.74 -5.62 0.43
N LEU A 220 19.96 -4.29 0.39
CA LEU A 220 20.66 -3.62 -0.70
C LEU A 220 22.11 -3.26 -0.33
N GLY A 221 22.40 -3.08 0.95
CA GLY A 221 23.69 -2.60 1.46
C GLY A 221 23.90 -1.10 1.29
N ARG A 222 22.81 -0.33 1.16
CA ARG A 222 22.80 1.13 1.09
C ARG A 222 21.46 1.66 1.61
N GLY A 223 21.48 2.82 2.26
CA GLY A 223 20.30 3.45 2.86
C GLY A 223 19.87 4.76 2.18
N LEU A 224 19.15 5.61 2.92
CA LEU A 224 18.54 6.83 2.38
C LEU A 224 19.57 7.77 1.74
N ASP A 225 20.77 7.86 2.31
CA ASP A 225 21.81 8.79 1.82
C ASP A 225 22.20 8.51 0.36
N SER A 226 22.08 7.25 -0.08
CA SER A 226 22.33 6.86 -1.47
C SER A 226 21.06 6.73 -2.30
N LEU A 227 19.96 6.26 -1.70
CA LEU A 227 18.73 5.94 -2.44
C LEU A 227 17.84 7.17 -2.64
N GLU A 228 17.65 7.96 -1.57
CA GLU A 228 16.69 9.06 -1.50
C GLU A 228 17.20 10.14 -0.52
N PRO A 229 18.33 10.83 -0.82
CA PRO A 229 18.97 11.75 0.12
C PRO A 229 18.07 12.92 0.55
N ASN A 230 17.13 13.32 -0.32
CA ASN A 230 16.14 14.33 -0.01
C ASN A 230 15.19 13.88 1.12
N LEU A 231 14.89 12.59 1.22
CA LEU A 231 14.07 12.06 2.31
C LEU A 231 14.82 12.08 3.64
N ALA A 232 16.15 12.00 3.67
CA ALA A 232 16.90 12.15 4.92
C ALA A 232 16.89 13.60 5.46
N MET A 233 16.66 14.59 4.58
CA MET A 233 16.70 16.04 4.87
C MET A 233 18.00 16.47 5.59
N GLY A 234 19.14 15.89 5.21
CA GLY A 234 20.44 16.17 5.83
C GLY A 234 20.60 15.63 7.26
N GLY A 235 19.71 14.76 7.72
CA GLY A 235 19.85 14.07 9.00
C GLY A 235 21.07 13.14 9.03
N PRO A 236 21.66 12.87 10.20
CA PRO A 236 22.87 12.03 10.33
C PRO A 236 22.65 10.60 9.85
N SER A 237 23.68 10.00 9.24
CA SER A 237 23.68 8.59 8.83
C SER A 237 23.53 7.68 10.05
N PRO A 238 22.79 6.55 9.93
CA PRO A 238 22.63 5.60 11.03
C PRO A 238 23.95 4.89 11.37
N ILE A 239 24.11 4.54 12.64
CA ILE A 239 25.27 3.84 13.18
C ILE A 239 25.11 2.34 12.94
N GLY A 240 26.20 1.70 12.51
CA GLY A 240 26.35 0.24 12.53
C GLY A 240 25.48 -0.54 11.54
N VAL A 241 24.84 0.15 10.60
CA VAL A 241 24.12 -0.46 9.47
C VAL A 241 25.01 -1.34 8.61
N GLN A 242 24.48 -2.49 8.19
CA GLN A 242 25.21 -3.47 7.37
C GLN A 242 24.30 -4.14 6.36
N LYS A 243 24.90 -4.64 5.28
CA LYS A 243 24.23 -5.58 4.39
C LYS A 243 24.09 -6.93 5.08
N ALA A 244 22.87 -7.44 5.14
CA ALA A 244 22.60 -8.74 5.73
C ALA A 244 22.97 -9.87 4.77
N ASN A 245 23.43 -10.99 5.33
CA ASN A 245 23.67 -12.22 4.59
C ASN A 245 22.36 -12.98 4.39
N LEU A 246 21.56 -12.53 3.44
CA LEU A 246 20.22 -13.07 3.16
C LEU A 246 20.22 -14.02 1.96
N SER A 247 19.41 -15.07 2.04
CA SER A 247 19.06 -15.88 0.88
C SER A 247 18.33 -15.03 -0.19
N PRO A 248 18.35 -15.43 -1.48
CA PRO A 248 17.71 -14.65 -2.54
C PRO A 248 16.22 -14.35 -2.27
N GLU A 249 15.47 -15.31 -1.72
CA GLU A 249 14.05 -15.17 -1.39
C GLU A 249 13.84 -14.13 -0.29
N ILE A 250 14.55 -14.25 0.84
CA ILE A 250 14.39 -13.30 1.96
C ILE A 250 14.91 -11.92 1.57
N ARG A 251 16.00 -11.84 0.81
CA ARG A 251 16.53 -10.57 0.31
C ARG A 251 15.52 -9.84 -0.58
N ASP A 252 14.80 -10.56 -1.45
CA ASP A 252 13.78 -9.97 -2.31
C ASP A 252 12.62 -9.40 -1.48
N ILE A 253 12.10 -10.17 -0.52
CA ILE A 253 11.05 -9.72 0.40
C ILE A 253 11.49 -8.47 1.17
N VAL A 254 12.69 -8.48 1.76
CA VAL A 254 13.23 -7.34 2.51
C VAL A 254 13.47 -6.13 1.61
N ALA A 255 13.84 -6.34 0.34
CA ALA A 255 13.96 -5.25 -0.62
C ALA A 255 12.59 -4.61 -0.95
N GLN A 256 11.53 -5.41 -1.02
CA GLN A 256 10.16 -4.88 -1.18
C GLN A 256 9.77 -4.02 0.03
N PHE A 257 10.02 -4.49 1.25
CA PHE A 257 9.77 -3.71 2.47
C PHE A 257 10.55 -2.39 2.45
N ALA A 258 11.85 -2.45 2.11
CA ALA A 258 12.68 -1.26 2.00
C ALA A 258 12.05 -0.20 1.08
N LEU A 259 11.56 -0.59 -0.10
CA LEU A 259 10.93 0.34 -1.04
C LEU A 259 9.58 0.88 -0.53
N GLN A 260 8.82 0.05 0.18
CA GLN A 260 7.57 0.45 0.82
C GLN A 260 7.80 1.51 1.91
N GLU A 261 8.82 1.34 2.76
CA GLU A 261 9.17 2.35 3.78
C GLU A 261 9.62 3.69 3.16
N LEU A 262 10.34 3.64 2.04
CA LEU A 262 10.65 4.86 1.29
C LEU A 262 9.38 5.57 0.81
N ASP A 263 8.39 4.80 0.36
CA ASP A 263 7.10 5.35 -0.06
C ASP A 263 6.23 5.82 1.11
N HIS A 264 6.31 5.20 2.28
CA HIS A 264 5.66 5.68 3.51
C HIS A 264 6.23 7.04 3.92
N LEU A 265 7.55 7.19 3.94
CA LEU A 265 8.22 8.47 4.16
C LEU A 265 7.75 9.53 3.15
N ARG A 266 7.68 9.20 1.85
CA ARG A 266 7.15 10.12 0.82
C ARG A 266 5.68 10.46 1.08
N ALA A 267 4.85 9.49 1.43
CA ALA A 267 3.42 9.66 1.63
C ALA A 267 3.13 10.62 2.79
N ILE A 268 3.82 10.45 3.92
CA ILE A 268 3.70 11.31 5.09
C ILE A 268 4.22 12.72 4.76
N LYS A 269 5.42 12.84 4.21
CA LYS A 269 6.05 14.15 3.90
C LYS A 269 5.38 14.95 2.80
N ARG A 270 4.51 14.34 1.98
CA ARG A 270 3.62 15.07 1.07
C ARG A 270 2.50 15.81 1.81
N ARG A 271 2.22 15.47 3.07
CA ARG A 271 1.11 16.02 3.87
C ARG A 271 1.55 16.87 5.04
N VAL A 272 2.74 16.62 5.58
CA VAL A 272 3.32 17.36 6.70
C VAL A 272 4.73 17.86 6.36
N PRO A 273 5.21 18.94 7.01
CA PRO A 273 6.59 19.40 6.82
C PRO A 273 7.62 18.29 7.09
N GLY A 274 7.38 17.49 8.13
CA GLY A 274 8.29 16.45 8.56
C GLY A 274 9.56 17.02 9.19
N PHE A 275 10.49 16.12 9.50
CA PHE A 275 11.78 16.47 10.09
C PHE A 275 12.90 15.63 9.51
N ALA A 276 14.14 16.09 9.71
CA ALA A 276 15.34 15.35 9.32
C ALA A 276 15.47 14.04 10.09
N ARG A 277 15.92 12.99 9.38
CA ARG A 277 16.18 11.66 9.95
C ARG A 277 16.94 11.80 11.27
N PRO A 278 16.45 11.27 12.41
CA PRO A 278 17.17 11.31 13.66
C PRO A 278 18.44 10.43 13.59
N LEU A 279 19.39 10.65 14.51
CA LEU A 279 20.50 9.71 14.66
C LEU A 279 19.95 8.39 15.18
N MET A 280 20.19 7.31 14.44
CA MET A 280 19.74 5.97 14.80
C MET A 280 20.92 5.03 15.01
N ASP A 281 20.81 4.13 15.97
CA ASP A 281 21.79 3.05 16.18
C ASP A 281 21.17 1.69 15.83
N VAL A 282 21.51 1.23 14.63
CA VAL A 282 21.04 -0.02 14.03
C VAL A 282 22.17 -1.07 14.06
N SER A 283 23.15 -0.89 14.95
CA SER A 283 24.32 -1.76 15.07
C SER A 283 23.98 -3.14 15.63
N LYS A 284 24.87 -4.11 15.39
CA LYS A 284 24.86 -5.42 16.07
C LYS A 284 24.79 -5.28 17.58
N SER A 285 25.53 -4.34 18.16
CA SER A 285 25.52 -4.08 19.62
C SER A 285 24.16 -3.60 20.12
N SER A 286 23.43 -2.79 19.35
CA SER A 286 22.08 -2.35 19.70
C SER A 286 21.13 -3.54 19.78
N PHE A 287 21.09 -4.39 18.74
CA PHE A 287 20.28 -5.60 18.75
C PHE A 287 20.72 -6.65 19.80
N ALA A 288 22.02 -6.79 20.04
CA ALA A 288 22.54 -7.64 21.11
C ALA A 288 22.08 -7.16 22.50
N SER A 289 22.03 -5.84 22.72
CA SER A 289 21.49 -5.24 23.94
C SER A 289 19.99 -5.54 24.13
N ILE A 290 19.18 -5.44 23.06
CA ILE A 290 17.76 -5.84 23.09
C ILE A 290 17.62 -7.31 23.47
N MET A 291 18.38 -8.18 22.81
CA MET A 291 18.30 -9.61 23.11
C MET A 291 18.77 -9.90 24.54
N LYS A 292 19.81 -9.23 25.03
CA LYS A 292 20.21 -9.33 26.43
C LYS A 292 19.05 -8.99 27.37
N ASN A 293 18.32 -7.91 27.10
CA ASN A 293 17.17 -7.51 27.91
C ASN A 293 16.00 -8.51 27.80
N ALA A 294 15.75 -9.04 26.60
CA ALA A 294 14.69 -10.02 26.37
C ALA A 294 14.95 -11.35 27.08
N PHE A 295 16.20 -11.83 27.06
CA PHE A 295 16.60 -13.10 27.67
C PHE A 295 16.95 -12.96 29.16
N GLY A 296 17.23 -11.75 29.64
CA GLY A 296 17.72 -11.49 31.00
C GLY A 296 19.22 -11.74 31.17
N GLU A 297 19.90 -12.21 30.13
CA GLU A 297 21.33 -12.48 30.08
C GLU A 297 21.85 -12.25 28.66
N ALA A 298 23.16 -11.97 28.53
CA ALA A 298 23.77 -11.78 27.23
C ALA A 298 23.85 -13.12 26.50
N LEU A 299 23.37 -13.17 25.25
CA LEU A 299 23.55 -14.33 24.39
C LEU A 299 25.03 -14.46 23.99
N VAL A 300 25.52 -15.70 23.91
CA VAL A 300 26.91 -16.01 23.53
C VAL A 300 26.91 -16.93 22.31
N PRO A 301 27.50 -16.51 21.18
CA PRO A 301 27.97 -15.15 20.85
C PRO A 301 26.84 -14.11 20.84
N GLU A 302 27.19 -12.83 20.86
CA GLU A 302 26.20 -11.74 20.77
C GLU A 302 25.28 -11.89 19.54
N PHE A 303 24.02 -11.49 19.70
CA PHE A 303 23.04 -11.58 18.62
C PHE A 303 23.39 -10.62 17.48
N ASP A 304 23.66 -11.19 16.32
CA ASP A 304 23.92 -10.44 15.09
C ASP A 304 22.70 -10.49 14.16
N PRO A 305 21.96 -9.39 13.98
CA PRO A 305 20.78 -9.36 13.11
C PRO A 305 21.15 -9.57 11.64
N TYR A 306 22.39 -9.32 11.22
CA TYR A 306 22.84 -9.35 9.83
C TYR A 306 23.42 -10.70 9.40
N ALA A 307 23.51 -11.67 10.32
CA ALA A 307 24.26 -12.91 10.10
C ALA A 307 23.61 -13.88 9.09
N ASN A 308 22.27 -13.98 9.09
CA ASN A 308 21.49 -14.91 8.27
C ASN A 308 20.00 -14.55 8.26
N ASP A 309 19.22 -15.26 7.45
CA ASP A 309 17.76 -15.11 7.31
C ASP A 309 17.01 -15.10 8.64
N ILE A 310 17.29 -16.06 9.54
CA ILE A 310 16.52 -16.22 10.79
C ILE A 310 16.82 -15.09 11.76
N ASN A 311 18.10 -14.75 11.93
CA ASN A 311 18.49 -13.63 12.77
C ASN A 311 17.89 -12.32 12.25
N TYR A 312 17.89 -12.12 10.93
CA TYR A 312 17.33 -10.91 10.34
C TYR A 312 15.81 -10.87 10.52
N LEU A 313 15.09 -11.96 10.28
CA LEU A 313 13.64 -12.01 10.51
C LEU A 313 13.26 -11.81 11.99
N LEU A 314 14.04 -12.37 12.92
CA LEU A 314 13.85 -12.14 14.37
C LEU A 314 14.12 -10.69 14.77
N ALA A 315 15.09 -10.05 14.13
CA ALA A 315 15.35 -8.62 14.30
C ALA A 315 14.20 -7.78 13.70
N SER A 316 13.73 -8.12 12.49
CA SER A 316 12.58 -7.47 11.85
C SER A 316 11.31 -7.61 12.68
N TYR A 317 11.09 -8.73 13.37
CA TYR A 317 9.94 -8.93 14.25
C TYR A 317 9.79 -7.84 15.34
N LEU A 318 10.88 -7.16 15.69
CA LEU A 318 10.89 -6.06 16.66
C LEU A 318 10.24 -4.77 16.14
N LEU A 319 10.34 -4.47 14.84
CA LEU A 319 10.13 -3.11 14.33
C LEU A 319 8.69 -2.83 13.82
N PRO A 320 8.18 -3.47 12.74
CA PRO A 320 6.93 -3.05 12.10
C PRO A 320 5.72 -3.12 13.03
N TYR A 321 5.71 -4.11 13.92
CA TYR A 321 4.63 -4.27 14.89
C TYR A 321 4.52 -3.09 15.88
N VAL A 322 5.62 -2.41 16.21
CA VAL A 322 5.57 -1.20 17.04
C VAL A 322 4.99 -0.03 16.24
N GLY A 323 5.35 0.10 14.96
CA GLY A 323 4.79 1.09 14.02
C GLY A 323 3.27 0.94 13.86
N LEU A 324 2.81 -0.25 13.47
CA LEU A 324 1.39 -0.50 13.23
C LEU A 324 0.53 -0.24 14.47
N THR A 325 0.98 -0.64 15.66
CA THR A 325 0.21 -0.41 16.90
C THR A 325 0.16 1.08 17.27
N GLY A 326 1.14 1.86 16.84
CA GLY A 326 1.10 3.33 16.89
C GLY A 326 0.05 3.94 15.97
N TYR A 327 -0.08 3.43 14.75
CA TYR A 327 -1.14 3.87 13.82
C TYR A 327 -2.54 3.60 14.37
N VAL A 328 -2.77 2.43 14.98
CA VAL A 328 -4.04 2.12 15.66
C VAL A 328 -4.31 3.13 16.79
N GLY A 329 -3.31 3.43 17.62
CA GLY A 329 -3.44 4.39 18.74
C GLY A 329 -3.61 5.85 18.32
N ALA A 330 -3.06 6.24 17.16
CA ALA A 330 -3.21 7.58 16.60
C ALA A 330 -4.56 7.80 15.92
N THR A 331 -5.12 6.77 15.26
CA THR A 331 -6.36 6.86 14.46
C THR A 331 -7.53 7.57 15.14
N PRO A 332 -7.91 7.26 16.39
CA PRO A 332 -9.04 7.95 17.04
C PRO A 332 -8.76 9.42 17.38
N LYS A 333 -7.49 9.83 17.41
CA LYS A 333 -7.05 11.20 17.74
C LYS A 333 -6.96 12.12 16.51
N LEU A 334 -6.95 11.54 15.31
CA LEU A 334 -6.94 12.32 14.06
C LEU A 334 -8.30 12.98 13.81
N HIS A 335 -8.28 14.23 13.38
CA HIS A 335 -9.50 15.00 13.12
C HIS A 335 -9.91 14.96 11.65
N THR A 336 -8.95 15.06 10.73
CA THR A 336 -9.28 15.19 9.31
C THR A 336 -9.46 13.84 8.62
N PRO A 337 -10.41 13.72 7.68
CA PRO A 337 -10.53 12.53 6.84
C PRO A 337 -9.27 12.25 6.02
N ILE A 338 -8.52 13.30 5.68
CA ILE A 338 -7.25 13.19 4.95
C ILE A 338 -6.20 12.45 5.79
N ALA A 339 -6.00 12.87 7.05
CA ALA A 339 -5.04 12.20 7.93
C ALA A 339 -5.48 10.77 8.24
N LYS A 340 -6.77 10.55 8.53
CA LYS A 340 -7.32 9.20 8.75
C LYS A 340 -7.12 8.27 7.56
N ARG A 341 -7.34 8.77 6.33
CA ARG A 341 -7.13 7.99 5.12
C ARG A 341 -5.65 7.64 4.91
N LEU A 342 -4.74 8.58 5.21
CA LEU A 342 -3.31 8.32 5.14
C LEU A 342 -2.90 7.23 6.14
N VAL A 343 -3.23 7.41 7.42
CA VAL A 343 -2.90 6.44 8.47
C VAL A 343 -3.54 5.08 8.22
N GLY A 344 -4.80 5.03 7.78
CA GLY A 344 -5.44 3.76 7.43
C GLY A 344 -4.78 3.04 6.25
N GLY A 345 -4.21 3.78 5.30
CA GLY A 345 -3.44 3.21 4.19
C GLY A 345 -2.10 2.64 4.64
N LEU A 346 -1.35 3.39 5.46
CA LEU A 346 -0.06 2.97 6.03
C LEU A 346 -0.25 1.73 6.91
N LEU A 347 -1.20 1.78 7.85
CA LEU A 347 -1.54 0.65 8.74
C LEU A 347 -1.80 -0.66 7.96
N GLY A 348 -2.45 -0.59 6.80
CA GLY A 348 -2.72 -1.76 5.97
C GLY A 348 -1.46 -2.43 5.42
N VAL A 349 -0.48 -1.63 4.99
CA VAL A 349 0.80 -2.13 4.44
C VAL A 349 1.67 -2.67 5.58
N GLU A 350 1.82 -1.92 6.66
CA GLU A 350 2.54 -2.31 7.88
C GLU A 350 2.04 -3.65 8.45
N SER A 351 0.72 -3.81 8.52
CA SER A 351 0.09 -5.06 8.97
C SER A 351 0.42 -6.23 8.04
N GLY A 352 0.53 -5.98 6.74
CA GLY A 352 0.95 -6.98 5.77
C GLY A 352 2.41 -7.39 5.95
N GLN A 353 3.30 -6.43 6.20
CA GLN A 353 4.72 -6.69 6.44
C GLN A 353 4.92 -7.50 7.72
N ASP A 354 4.26 -7.11 8.82
CA ASP A 354 4.26 -7.88 10.07
C ASP A 354 3.74 -9.31 9.84
N ALA A 355 2.61 -9.48 9.15
CA ALA A 355 2.05 -10.80 8.84
C ALA A 355 3.02 -11.67 8.04
N VAL A 356 3.76 -11.11 7.08
CA VAL A 356 4.77 -11.83 6.30
C VAL A 356 5.94 -12.26 7.20
N VAL A 357 6.50 -11.36 8.01
CA VAL A 357 7.59 -11.68 8.96
C VAL A 357 7.14 -12.78 9.92
N ARG A 358 5.98 -12.63 10.54
CA ARG A 358 5.40 -13.60 11.46
C ARG A 358 5.14 -14.94 10.79
N THR A 359 4.63 -14.97 9.56
CA THR A 359 4.41 -16.21 8.80
C THR A 359 5.73 -16.93 8.49
N LEU A 360 6.76 -16.21 8.07
CA LEU A 360 8.06 -16.78 7.77
C LEU A 360 8.72 -17.38 9.03
N LEU A 361 8.62 -16.69 10.17
CA LEU A 361 9.09 -17.22 11.44
C LEU A 361 8.22 -18.40 11.92
N TYR A 362 6.89 -18.31 11.76
CA TYR A 362 5.95 -19.36 12.14
C TYR A 362 6.21 -20.66 11.39
N LYS A 363 6.54 -20.62 10.09
CA LYS A 363 6.95 -21.83 9.33
C LYS A 363 8.18 -22.53 9.92
N ARG A 364 8.92 -21.87 10.82
CA ARG A 364 10.19 -22.32 11.42
C ARG A 364 10.13 -22.30 12.95
N PHE A 365 8.96 -22.25 13.55
CA PHE A 365 8.80 -21.97 14.98
C PHE A 365 9.53 -22.96 15.91
N PHE A 366 9.62 -24.24 15.53
CA PHE A 366 10.37 -25.27 16.27
C PHE A 366 11.89 -25.31 15.98
N MET A 367 12.36 -24.56 14.98
CA MET A 367 13.77 -24.51 14.61
C MET A 367 14.57 -23.84 15.74
N LYS A 368 15.69 -24.46 16.15
CA LYS A 368 16.67 -23.81 17.03
C LYS A 368 17.42 -22.72 16.26
N VAL A 369 17.54 -21.55 16.87
CA VAL A 369 18.28 -20.41 16.34
C VAL A 369 19.76 -20.62 16.65
N TRP A 370 20.48 -21.33 15.77
CA TRP A 370 21.90 -21.61 15.97
C TRP A 370 22.72 -20.30 16.08
N PRO A 371 23.70 -20.21 17.00
CA PRO A 371 24.22 -21.24 17.91
C PRO A 371 23.49 -21.32 19.27
N TYR A 372 22.40 -20.59 19.45
CA TYR A 372 21.64 -20.56 20.69
C TYR A 372 20.80 -21.82 20.87
N ASN A 373 20.60 -22.21 22.13
CA ASN A 373 19.73 -23.33 22.47
C ASN A 373 18.25 -22.91 22.64
N TYR A 374 17.80 -21.90 21.90
CA TYR A 374 16.41 -21.42 21.91
C TYR A 374 15.79 -21.58 20.53
N THR A 375 14.50 -21.91 20.49
CA THR A 375 13.70 -22.02 19.27
C THR A 375 13.27 -20.64 18.78
N VAL A 376 12.87 -20.55 17.52
CA VAL A 376 12.26 -19.34 16.96
C VAL A 376 11.03 -18.91 17.78
N ALA A 377 10.18 -19.86 18.20
CA ALA A 377 9.05 -19.57 19.06
C ALA A 377 9.48 -18.93 20.40
N GLU A 378 10.47 -19.52 21.08
CA GLU A 378 11.02 -18.98 22.34
C GLU A 378 11.62 -17.58 22.14
N PHE A 379 12.34 -17.33 21.04
CA PHE A 379 12.85 -16.01 20.71
C PHE A 379 11.72 -14.98 20.57
N THR A 380 10.68 -15.29 19.79
CA THR A 380 9.56 -14.36 19.61
C THR A 380 8.79 -14.12 20.90
N ASP A 381 8.59 -15.14 21.74
CA ASP A 381 7.96 -14.98 23.06
C ASP A 381 8.76 -14.06 23.98
N LYS A 382 10.10 -14.21 24.03
CA LYS A 382 10.98 -13.33 24.81
C LYS A 382 10.92 -11.89 24.31
N ILE A 383 10.93 -11.70 23.00
CA ILE A 383 10.81 -10.37 22.39
C ILE A 383 9.46 -9.72 22.73
N SER A 384 8.35 -10.46 22.60
CA SER A 384 7.03 -9.92 22.91
C SER A 384 6.88 -9.55 24.37
N LYS A 385 7.37 -10.39 25.28
CA LYS A 385 7.41 -10.10 26.71
C LYS A 385 8.23 -8.84 27.00
N LEU A 386 9.39 -8.67 26.36
CA LEU A 386 10.18 -7.45 26.50
C LEU A 386 9.39 -6.21 26.06
N ARG A 387 8.73 -6.24 24.89
CA ARG A 387 7.95 -5.09 24.39
C ARG A 387 6.77 -4.76 25.31
N ASN A 388 6.09 -5.76 25.87
CA ASN A 388 5.03 -5.53 26.86
C ASN A 388 5.58 -4.91 28.14
N ASN A 389 6.71 -5.41 28.65
CA ASN A 389 7.36 -4.87 29.85
C ASN A 389 7.82 -3.43 29.66
N LEU A 390 8.46 -3.11 28.53
CA LEU A 390 8.90 -1.75 28.20
C LEU A 390 7.72 -0.79 27.97
N GLY A 391 6.63 -1.27 27.37
CA GLY A 391 5.42 -0.47 27.17
C GLY A 391 4.72 -0.10 28.49
N MET A 392 4.83 -0.93 29.53
CA MET A 392 4.25 -0.72 30.87
C MET A 392 2.72 -0.55 30.87
N ASN A 393 2.00 -1.12 29.90
CA ASN A 393 0.55 -0.94 29.74
C ASN A 393 -0.16 -2.23 29.29
N GLY A 394 0.14 -3.33 29.98
CA GLY A 394 -0.47 -4.64 29.72
C GLY A 394 0.06 -5.38 28.50
N VAL A 395 -0.65 -6.44 28.10
CA VAL A 395 -0.30 -7.27 26.94
C VAL A 395 -0.79 -6.59 25.68
N LYS A 396 0.15 -6.26 24.78
CA LYS A 396 -0.11 -5.65 23.47
C LYS A 396 0.75 -6.28 22.37
N ASP A 397 1.22 -7.47 22.64
CA ASP A 397 2.12 -8.24 21.81
C ASP A 397 2.18 -9.66 22.33
N GLU A 398 2.22 -10.60 21.39
CA GLU A 398 2.17 -12.02 21.66
C GLU A 398 3.14 -12.74 20.71
N GLY A 399 3.85 -13.71 21.27
CA GLY A 399 4.76 -14.57 20.51
C GLY A 399 4.01 -15.43 19.49
N LEU A 400 4.77 -16.19 18.68
CA LEU A 400 4.20 -17.05 17.64
C LEU A 400 3.46 -18.28 18.16
N ILE A 401 3.77 -18.66 19.40
CA ILE A 401 3.08 -19.71 20.14
C ILE A 401 2.65 -19.12 21.47
N VAL A 402 1.35 -19.14 21.73
CA VAL A 402 0.77 -18.69 23.00
C VAL A 402 0.31 -19.88 23.82
N THR A 403 0.34 -19.73 25.14
CA THR A 403 -0.31 -20.67 26.04
C THR A 403 -1.82 -20.47 25.98
N PRO A 404 -2.63 -21.51 26.23
CA PRO A 404 -4.09 -21.38 26.35
C PRO A 404 -4.44 -20.66 27.67
N GLU A 405 -4.08 -19.39 27.75
CA GLU A 405 -4.64 -18.44 28.71
C GLU A 405 -5.85 -17.76 28.04
N PRO A 406 -6.92 -17.43 28.77
CA PRO A 406 -8.16 -16.90 28.18
C PRO A 406 -7.99 -15.60 27.39
N GLU A 407 -6.88 -14.88 27.61
CA GLU A 407 -6.63 -13.53 27.11
C GLU A 407 -5.58 -13.51 25.97
N GLN A 408 -5.09 -14.65 25.50
CA GLN A 408 -4.07 -14.73 24.45
C GLN A 408 -4.47 -15.65 23.28
N GLY A 409 -4.04 -15.26 22.07
CA GLY A 409 -4.33 -16.00 20.84
C GLY A 409 -5.81 -16.07 20.49
N ALA A 410 -6.14 -16.95 19.52
CA ALA A 410 -7.50 -17.11 19.04
C ALA A 410 -8.36 -17.85 20.08
N GLU A 411 -9.02 -17.08 20.94
CA GLU A 411 -9.94 -17.53 21.99
C GLU A 411 -9.31 -18.50 23.02
N GLY A 412 -7.98 -18.53 23.13
CA GLY A 412 -7.27 -19.53 23.92
C GLY A 412 -7.45 -20.98 23.41
N ILE A 413 -8.03 -21.17 22.22
CA ILE A 413 -8.32 -22.48 21.62
C ILE A 413 -7.12 -22.97 20.81
N ILE A 414 -6.49 -22.08 20.05
CA ILE A 414 -5.38 -22.39 19.16
C ILE A 414 -4.10 -21.76 19.71
N SER A 415 -3.07 -22.58 19.93
CA SER A 415 -1.78 -22.11 20.43
C SER A 415 -0.94 -21.38 19.39
N GLY A 416 -1.16 -21.64 18.09
CA GLY A 416 -0.48 -20.95 17.01
C GLY A 416 -0.99 -19.53 16.83
N ASN A 417 -0.09 -18.55 16.74
CA ASN A 417 -0.44 -17.13 16.76
C ASN A 417 0.30 -16.33 15.69
N ILE A 418 -0.21 -16.37 14.45
CA ILE A 418 0.39 -15.64 13.33
C ILE A 418 0.05 -14.15 13.38
N LEU A 419 -1.13 -13.77 13.86
CA LEU A 419 -1.58 -12.37 13.96
C LEU A 419 -1.94 -12.07 15.41
N ALA A 420 -1.15 -11.21 16.06
CA ALA A 420 -1.43 -10.80 17.43
C ALA A 420 -2.54 -9.75 17.47
N ALA A 421 -3.62 -10.04 18.17
CA ALA A 421 -4.80 -9.18 18.30
C ALA A 421 -5.43 -9.35 19.69
N ASN A 422 -6.24 -8.36 20.11
CA ASN A 422 -6.96 -8.43 21.37
C ASN A 422 -8.13 -9.43 21.32
N SER A 423 -8.92 -9.49 22.41
CA SER A 423 -10.08 -10.38 22.53
C SER A 423 -11.15 -10.20 21.44
N ASP A 424 -11.21 -9.04 20.78
CA ASP A 424 -12.14 -8.74 19.68
C ASP A 424 -11.49 -8.99 18.30
N SER A 425 -10.31 -9.60 18.25
CA SER A 425 -9.49 -9.74 17.04
C SER A 425 -9.11 -8.41 16.39
N LEU A 426 -8.98 -7.34 17.20
CA LEU A 426 -8.50 -6.03 16.77
C LEU A 426 -7.02 -5.85 17.10
N SER A 427 -6.28 -5.21 16.22
CA SER A 427 -4.89 -4.84 16.47
C SER A 427 -4.77 -3.98 17.73
N TYR A 428 -3.72 -4.23 18.52
CA TYR A 428 -3.48 -3.46 19.75
C TYR A 428 -3.14 -2.00 19.46
N ALA A 429 -3.53 -1.11 20.36
CA ALA A 429 -3.23 0.33 20.28
C ALA A 429 -2.10 0.70 21.25
N ARG A 430 -1.04 1.36 20.76
CA ARG A 430 -0.01 1.98 21.61
C ARG A 430 -0.05 3.49 21.53
N THR A 431 0.22 4.14 22.66
CA THR A 431 0.47 5.59 22.74
C THR A 431 1.91 5.93 22.32
N PRO A 432 2.21 7.21 22.01
CA PRO A 432 3.57 7.66 21.77
C PRO A 432 4.54 7.32 22.90
N GLU A 433 4.13 7.48 24.16
CA GLU A 433 4.93 7.15 25.36
C GLU A 433 5.37 5.69 25.33
N GLU A 434 4.43 4.77 25.14
CA GLU A 434 4.70 3.33 25.07
C GLU A 434 5.70 3.00 23.95
N ILE A 435 5.54 3.64 22.79
CA ILE A 435 6.43 3.45 21.64
C ILE A 435 7.84 3.94 21.99
N LEU A 436 7.97 5.13 22.57
CA LEU A 436 9.27 5.71 22.94
C LEU A 436 10.01 4.85 23.95
N ARG A 437 9.33 4.37 25.01
CA ARG A 437 9.92 3.43 25.99
C ARG A 437 10.47 2.17 25.33
N ILE A 438 9.76 1.63 24.33
CA ILE A 438 10.16 0.44 23.58
C ILE A 438 11.38 0.74 22.70
N VAL A 439 11.31 1.77 21.86
CA VAL A 439 12.39 2.06 20.89
C VAL A 439 13.63 2.66 21.52
N TYR A 440 13.52 3.23 22.71
CA TYR A 440 14.67 3.63 23.54
C TYR A 440 15.25 2.48 24.35
N GLY A 441 14.49 1.39 24.53
CA GLY A 441 14.91 0.20 25.26
C GLY A 441 15.11 0.43 26.77
N THR A 442 14.67 1.58 27.29
CA THR A 442 14.89 2.02 28.67
C THR A 442 13.68 1.76 29.58
N GLY A 443 12.49 1.62 29.00
CA GLY A 443 11.24 1.64 29.77
C GLY A 443 10.85 3.05 30.23
N ASP A 444 11.55 4.09 29.77
CA ASP A 444 11.33 5.49 30.12
C ASP A 444 11.39 6.36 28.85
N GLU A 445 10.26 6.97 28.49
CA GLU A 445 10.07 7.82 27.31
C GLU A 445 10.90 9.12 27.36
N SER A 446 11.41 9.49 28.53
CA SER A 446 12.26 10.67 28.73
C SER A 446 13.75 10.37 28.59
N VAL A 447 14.14 9.09 28.54
CA VAL A 447 15.54 8.66 28.50
C VAL A 447 15.83 8.00 27.15
N PRO A 448 16.45 8.73 26.21
CA PRO A 448 16.92 8.17 24.95
C PRO A 448 17.87 6.99 25.12
N GLY A 449 17.82 6.07 24.17
CA GLY A 449 18.67 4.89 24.17
C GLY A 449 18.44 4.04 22.92
N LEU A 450 19.09 2.88 22.91
CA LEU A 450 18.87 1.83 21.92
C LEU A 450 18.86 2.36 20.48
N PHE A 451 17.72 2.34 19.79
CA PHE A 451 17.63 2.76 18.39
C PHE A 451 17.74 4.27 18.19
N TYR A 452 17.50 5.08 19.23
CA TYR A 452 17.58 6.54 19.16
C TYR A 452 18.45 7.08 20.30
N PRO A 453 19.79 6.95 20.21
CA PRO A 453 20.71 7.34 21.29
C PRO A 453 20.70 8.85 21.62
N LYS A 454 20.09 9.68 20.76
CA LYS A 454 19.93 11.13 20.96
C LYS A 454 18.47 11.57 21.04
N GLY A 455 17.55 10.62 21.13
CA GLY A 455 16.12 10.86 21.15
C GLY A 455 15.52 10.89 19.73
N ALA A 456 14.23 10.63 19.69
CA ALA A 456 13.40 10.71 18.51
C ALA A 456 13.02 12.17 18.23
N ASN A 457 12.64 12.46 16.98
CA ASN A 457 12.30 13.81 16.50
C ASN A 457 10.78 14.03 16.38
N GLY A 458 10.39 15.28 16.10
CA GLY A 458 8.99 15.73 16.05
C GLY A 458 8.52 16.28 17.39
N GLU A 459 7.44 17.07 17.37
CA GLU A 459 6.94 17.77 18.56
C GLU A 459 6.59 16.80 19.70
N ILE A 460 5.85 15.73 19.39
CA ILE A 460 5.41 14.73 20.37
C ILE A 460 6.60 14.00 20.99
N ALA A 461 7.58 13.57 20.20
CA ALA A 461 8.72 12.84 20.77
C ALA A 461 9.59 13.75 21.65
N LYS A 462 9.85 14.97 21.16
CA LYS A 462 10.66 15.95 21.89
C LYS A 462 9.99 16.43 23.17
N SER A 463 8.66 16.43 23.25
CA SER A 463 7.96 16.86 24.47
C SER A 463 8.21 15.95 25.68
N TYR A 464 8.65 14.70 25.48
CA TYR A 464 9.00 13.78 26.57
C TYR A 464 10.45 13.89 27.03
N LEU A 465 11.34 14.48 26.23
CA LEU A 465 12.74 14.63 26.61
C LEU A 465 12.85 15.73 27.66
N SER A 466 13.33 15.38 28.85
CA SER A 466 13.57 16.34 29.94
C SER A 466 14.52 17.44 29.47
N HIS A 467 14.10 18.70 29.58
CA HIS A 467 14.96 19.88 29.37
C HIS A 467 15.96 20.08 30.49
#